data_AF-W2CY06-F1
#
_entry.id   AF-W2CY06-F1
#
_cell.length_a   1.000
_cell.length_b   1.000
_cell.length_c   1.000
_cell.angle_alpha   90.00
_cell.angle_beta   90.00
_cell.angle_gamma   90.00
#
_symmetry.space_group_name_H-M   'P 1'
#
loop_
_entity.id
_entity.type
_entity.pdbx_description
1 polymer ?
#
loop_
_entity_poly.entity_id
_entity_poly.type
_entity_poly.pdbx_seq_one_letter_code
_entity_poly.pdbx_strand_id
1 'polypeptide(L)'
;MLMSTNTFKENNLQFVDYIDLSEERQREVWIIRNLDIVRRFMIHSAPFSFERHLLFIKTLRMDRSRLYWSVFRDDKFISSVSLHPINWIFLQIMSLITF
;
A
#
# COMPACT_ATOMS: atom_id res chain seq x y z
N MET A 1 -7.03 21.41 -0.20
CA MET A 1 -7.59 20.05 -0.18
C MET A 1 -7.03 19.35 -1.41
N LEU A 2 -6.05 18.46 -1.28
CA LEU A 2 -5.53 17.71 -2.43
C LEU A 2 -6.56 16.65 -2.76
N MET A 3 -7.20 16.75 -3.94
CA MET A 3 -8.11 15.74 -4.43
C MET A 3 -7.33 14.43 -4.63
N SER A 4 -7.68 13.40 -3.87
CA SER A 4 -7.15 12.06 -4.10
C SER A 4 -8.00 11.40 -5.18
N THR A 5 -7.37 11.17 -6.32
CA THR A 5 -7.99 10.68 -7.56
C THR A 5 -7.80 9.18 -7.77
N ASN A 6 -7.22 8.47 -6.82
CA ASN A 6 -6.87 7.06 -6.99
C ASN A 6 -7.91 6.10 -6.42
N THR A 7 -8.94 6.59 -5.72
CA THR A 7 -10.00 5.72 -5.20
C THR A 7 -10.98 5.36 -6.34
N PHE A 8 -11.22 4.06 -6.55
CA PHE A 8 -12.13 3.57 -7.60
C PHE A 8 -12.90 2.33 -7.16
N LYS A 9 -13.92 1.95 -7.93
CA LYS A 9 -14.73 0.75 -7.71
C LYS A 9 -14.79 -0.11 -8.97
N GLU A 10 -14.72 -1.42 -8.80
CA GLU A 10 -14.77 -2.40 -9.89
C GLU A 10 -15.33 -3.73 -9.34
N ASN A 11 -16.37 -4.31 -9.96
CA ASN A 11 -16.92 -5.64 -9.61
C ASN A 11 -17.10 -5.90 -8.10
N ASN A 12 -17.86 -5.03 -7.41
CA ASN A 12 -18.11 -5.06 -5.96
C ASN A 12 -16.86 -4.91 -5.07
N LEU A 13 -15.75 -4.49 -5.65
CA LEU A 13 -14.54 -4.11 -4.94
C LEU A 13 -14.44 -2.59 -4.90
N GLN A 14 -14.06 -2.07 -3.74
CA GLN A 14 -13.72 -0.67 -3.56
C GLN A 14 -12.23 -0.58 -3.24
N PHE A 15 -11.49 0.08 -4.12
CA PHE A 15 -10.08 0.38 -3.95
C PHE A 15 -9.97 1.78 -3.38
N VAL A 16 -9.57 1.90 -2.12
CA VAL A 16 -9.41 3.20 -1.43
C VAL A 16 -7.93 3.48 -1.28
N ASP A 17 -7.48 4.64 -1.76
CA ASP A 17 -6.09 5.08 -1.56
C ASP A 17 -5.79 5.12 -0.05
N TYR A 18 -4.66 4.55 0.33
CA TYR A 18 -4.19 4.52 1.72
C TYR A 18 -4.23 5.88 2.39
N ILE A 19 -3.97 6.96 1.65
CA ILE A 19 -3.93 8.30 2.24
C ILE A 19 -5.32 8.85 2.62
N ASP A 20 -6.39 8.27 2.09
CA ASP A 20 -7.79 8.69 2.28
C ASP A 20 -8.54 7.87 3.34
N LEU A 21 -7.94 6.78 3.83
CA LEU A 21 -8.55 5.95 4.86
C LEU A 21 -8.74 6.75 6.16
N SER A 22 -9.88 6.56 6.82
CA SER A 22 -10.09 6.99 8.19
C SER A 22 -9.09 6.30 9.13
N GLU A 23 -8.83 6.88 10.30
CA GLU A 23 -7.92 6.26 11.28
C GLU A 23 -8.39 4.84 11.68
N GLU A 24 -9.69 4.62 11.81
CA GLU A 24 -10.27 3.29 12.08
C GLU A 24 -9.87 2.29 10.99
N ARG A 25 -10.06 2.63 9.71
CA ARG A 25 -9.64 1.79 8.60
C ARG A 25 -8.13 1.60 8.52
N GLN A 26 -7.35 2.62 8.91
CA GLN A 26 -5.90 2.47 9.05
C GLN A 26 -5.54 1.44 10.13
N ARG A 27 -6.26 1.42 11.26
CA ARG A 27 -6.05 0.42 12.33
C ARG A 27 -6.37 -0.98 11.85
N GLU A 28 -7.47 -1.18 11.12
CA GLU A 28 -7.81 -2.49 10.54
C GLU A 28 -6.68 -3.03 9.65
N VAL A 29 -6.20 -2.20 8.73
CA VAL A 29 -5.07 -2.54 7.85
C VAL A 29 -3.83 -2.88 8.67
N TRP A 30 -3.49 -2.07 9.67
CA TRP A 30 -2.32 -2.26 10.52
C TRP A 30 -2.40 -3.57 11.33
N ILE A 31 -3.56 -3.89 11.93
CA ILE A 31 -3.79 -5.13 12.66
C ILE A 31 -3.52 -6.31 11.74
N ILE A 32 -4.14 -6.32 10.56
CA ILE A 32 -4.03 -7.42 9.60
C ILE A 32 -2.59 -7.56 9.09
N ARG A 33 -1.90 -6.44 8.84
CA ARG A 33 -0.49 -6.46 8.44
C ARG A 33 0.46 -7.02 9.51
N ASN A 34 0.10 -6.94 10.79
CA ASN A 34 0.87 -7.52 11.89
C ASN A 34 0.48 -8.97 12.22
N LEU A 35 -0.56 -9.53 11.61
CA LEU A 35 -0.90 -10.94 11.80
C LEU A 35 0.22 -11.84 11.28
N ASP A 36 0.52 -12.90 12.03
CA ASP A 36 1.61 -13.82 11.71
C ASP A 36 1.47 -14.45 10.32
N ILE A 37 0.25 -14.87 10.00
CA ILE A 37 -0.11 -15.46 8.70
C ILE A 37 0.14 -14.52 7.51
N VAL A 38 0.19 -13.20 7.74
CA VAL A 38 0.48 -12.19 6.72
C VAL A 38 1.96 -11.82 6.73
N ARG A 39 2.51 -11.42 7.89
CA ARG A 39 3.88 -10.88 7.99
C ARG A 39 4.96 -11.90 7.63
N ARG A 40 4.70 -13.21 7.77
CA ARG A 40 5.65 -14.27 7.37
C ARG A 40 5.98 -14.28 5.88
N PHE A 41 5.12 -13.68 5.05
CA PHE A 41 5.31 -13.55 3.59
C PHE A 41 5.86 -12.17 3.17
N MET A 42 6.22 -11.32 4.12
CA MET A 42 6.70 -9.96 3.86
C MET A 42 8.21 -9.89 4.03
N ILE A 43 8.89 -9.08 3.21
CA ILE A 43 10.35 -8.82 3.32
C ILE A 43 10.72 -8.37 4.73
N HIS A 44 9.88 -7.54 5.34
CA HIS A 44 9.98 -7.14 6.73
C HIS A 44 8.87 -7.81 7.54
N SER A 45 9.21 -8.91 8.22
CA SER A 45 8.28 -9.77 8.98
C SER A 45 8.15 -9.41 10.46
N ALA A 46 9.02 -8.53 10.98
CA ALA A 46 8.93 -8.03 12.35
C ALA A 46 7.64 -7.21 12.54
N PRO A 47 6.96 -7.31 13.69
CA PRO A 47 5.82 -6.44 13.99
C PRO A 47 6.26 -4.97 14.03
N PHE A 48 5.32 -4.08 13.77
CA PHE A 48 5.56 -2.63 13.82
C PHE A 48 4.39 -1.93 14.50
N SER A 49 4.67 -0.80 15.15
CA SER A 49 3.65 -0.05 15.88
C SER A 49 2.71 0.72 14.95
N PHE A 50 1.55 1.12 15.47
CA PHE A 50 0.59 1.91 14.71
C PHE A 50 1.13 3.30 14.37
N GLU A 51 1.98 3.88 15.22
CA GLU A 51 2.67 5.15 14.94
C GLU A 51 3.59 5.01 13.72
N ARG A 52 4.33 3.89 13.60
CA ARG A 52 5.15 3.61 12.41
C ARG A 52 4.28 3.44 11.16
N HIS A 53 3.09 2.85 11.30
CA HIS A 53 2.11 2.78 10.22
C HIS A 53 1.68 4.18 9.75
N LEU A 54 1.28 5.06 10.68
CA LEU A 54 0.88 6.43 10.34
C LEU A 54 2.02 7.26 9.74
N LEU A 55 3.26 7.06 10.21
CA LEU A 55 4.45 7.66 9.59
C LEU A 55 4.61 7.19 8.14
N PHE A 56 4.43 5.90 7.86
CA PHE A 56 4.43 5.38 6.50
C PHE A 56 3.35 6.05 5.63
N ILE A 57 2.11 6.17 6.10
CA ILE A 57 1.03 6.89 5.38
C ILE A 57 1.42 8.35 5.11
N LYS A 58 2.07 9.02 6.05
CA LYS A 58 2.59 10.38 5.85
C LYS A 58 3.61 10.44 4.72
N THR A 59 4.48 9.44 4.59
CA THR A 59 5.43 9.37 3.46
C THR A 59 4.72 9.22 2.11
N LEU A 60 3.61 8.48 2.04
CA LEU A 60 2.81 8.35 0.81
C LEU A 60 2.12 9.66 0.41
N ARG A 61 1.78 10.52 1.39
CA ARG A 61 1.23 11.85 1.09
C ARG A 61 2.28 12.77 0.44
N MET A 62 3.54 12.59 0.81
CA MET A 62 4.68 13.38 0.31
C MET A 62 5.20 12.87 -1.03
N ASP A 63 5.10 11.56 -1.28
CA ASP A 63 5.60 10.91 -2.48
C ASP A 63 4.48 10.10 -3.14
N ARG A 64 3.94 10.66 -4.23
CA ARG A 64 2.85 10.07 -5.02
C ARG A 64 3.31 9.10 -6.11
N SER A 65 4.61 8.84 -6.21
CA SER A 65 5.13 7.88 -7.20
C SER A 65 4.73 6.44 -6.86
N ARG A 66 4.47 6.15 -5.57
CA ARG A 66 4.05 4.84 -5.07
C ARG A 66 2.57 4.90 -4.74
N LEU A 67 1.81 3.92 -5.24
CA LEU A 67 0.37 3.84 -5.04
C LEU A 67 0.05 2.66 -4.13
N TYR A 68 -0.78 2.90 -3.12
CA TYR A 68 -1.23 1.89 -2.18
C TYR A 68 -2.74 1.98 -2.02
N TRP A 69 -3.41 0.85 -2.17
CA TRP A 69 -4.86 0.74 -1.98
C TRP A 69 -5.20 -0.29 -0.93
N SER A 70 -6.19 0.06 -0.11
CA SER A 70 -6.95 -0.91 0.66
C SER A 70 -8.16 -1.33 -0.15
N VAL A 71 -8.36 -2.62 -0.30
CA VAL A 71 -9.45 -3.20 -1.07
C VAL A 71 -10.53 -3.68 -0.11
N PHE A 72 -11.74 -3.20 -0.34
CA PHE A 72 -12.93 -3.54 0.44
C PHE A 72 -13.96 -4.26 -0.42
N ARG A 73 -14.69 -5.19 0.20
CA ARG A 73 -15.92 -5.80 -0.34
C ARG A 73 -16.94 -5.84 0.78
N ASP A 74 -18.16 -5.38 0.52
CA ASP A 74 -19.22 -5.29 1.53
C ASP A 74 -18.75 -4.63 2.84
N ASP A 75 -17.99 -3.53 2.70
CA ASP A 75 -17.41 -2.75 3.80
C ASP A 75 -16.39 -3.50 4.68
N LYS A 76 -15.94 -4.68 4.25
CA LYS A 76 -14.88 -5.47 4.89
C LYS A 76 -13.58 -5.31 4.14
N PHE A 77 -12.50 -5.05 4.86
CA PHE A 77 -11.15 -5.08 4.30
C PHE A 77 -10.78 -6.51 3.90
N ILE A 78 -10.39 -6.70 2.63
CA ILE A 78 -10.04 -8.02 2.10
C ILE A 78 -8.61 -8.11 1.56
N SER A 79 -8.00 -6.98 1.21
CA SER A 79 -6.65 -6.98 0.62
C SER A 79 -5.99 -5.61 0.65
N SER A 80 -4.67 -5.61 0.48
CA SER A 80 -3.85 -4.43 0.20
C SER A 80 -3.12 -4.63 -1.12
N VAL A 81 -3.13 -3.63 -1.98
CA VAL A 81 -2.43 -3.64 -3.27
C VAL A 81 -1.46 -2.48 -3.31
N SER A 82 -0.21 -2.75 -3.67
CA SER A 82 0.83 -1.75 -3.86
C SER A 82 1.34 -1.77 -5.30
N LEU A 83 1.36 -0.61 -5.96
CA LEU A 83 2.04 -0.43 -7.24
C LEU A 83 3.24 0.48 -7.05
N HIS A 84 4.39 -0.04 -7.45
CA HIS A 84 5.66 0.68 -7.46
C HIS A 84 6.05 0.96 -8.92
N PRO A 85 6.56 2.16 -9.21
CA PRO A 85 7.02 2.48 -10.56
C PRO A 85 8.22 1.60 -10.89
N ILE A 86 8.21 1.03 -12.09
CA ILE A 86 9.37 0.31 -12.63
C ILE A 86 10.41 1.36 -13.02
N ASN A 87 11.63 1.25 -12.48
CA ASN A 87 12.75 2.06 -12.93
C ASN A 87 13.37 1.43 -14.20
N TRP A 88 12.85 1.84 -15.36
CA TRP A 88 13.29 1.34 -16.67
C TRP A 88 14.77 1.64 -16.98
N ILE A 89 15.34 2.72 -16.43
CA ILE A 89 16.74 3.12 -16.65
C ILE A 89 17.69 2.09 -16.02
N PHE A 90 17.36 1.63 -14.81
CA PHE A 90 18.18 0.62 -14.11
C PHE A 90 18.15 -0.74 -14.81
N LEU A 91 17.02 -1.11 -15.41
CA LEU A 91 16.87 -2.35 -16.19
C LEU A 91 17.66 -2.30 -17.51
N GLN A 92 17.71 -1.15 -18.20
CA GLN A 92 18.52 -1.00 -19.41
C GLN A 92 20.02 -1.16 -19.13
N ILE A 93 20.54 -0.58 -18.04
CA ILE A 93 21.95 -0.73 -17.67
C ILE A 93 22.28 -2.19 -17.34
N MET A 94 21.41 -2.93 -16.65
CA MET A 94 21.62 -4.37 -16.43
C MET A 94 21.58 -5.18 -17.73
N SER A 95 20.69 -4.86 -18.67
CA SER A 95 20.68 -5.52 -19.99
C SER A 95 21.92 -5.26 -20.83
N LEU A 96 22.60 -4.11 -20.63
CA LEU A 96 23.83 -3.73 -21.33
C LEU A 96 25.11 -4.31 -20.71
N ILE A 97 25.06 -4.81 -19.47
CA ILE A 97 26.19 -5.42 -18.76
C ILE A 97 26.13 -6.97 -18.81
N THR A 98 25.04 -7.53 -19.35
CA THR A 98 24.83 -8.99 -19.43
C THR A 98 24.91 -9.55 -20.86
N PHE A 99 25.69 -8.93 -21.74
CA PHE A 99 26.13 -9.51 -23.03
C PHE A 99 27.63 -9.37 -23.20
#